data_AF-A0A3M1NG68-F1
#
_entry.id   AF-A0A3M1NG68-F1
#
_cell.length_a   1.000
_cell.length_b   1.000
_cell.length_c   1.000
_cell.angle_alpha   90.00
_cell.angle_beta   90.00
_cell.angle_gamma   90.00
#
_symmetry.space_group_name_H-M   'P 1'
#
loop_
_entity.id
_entity.type
_entity.pdbx_description
1 polymer ?
#
loop_
_entity_poly.entity_id
_entity_poly.type
_entity_poly.pdbx_seq_one_letter_code
_entity_poly.pdbx_strand_id
1 'polypeptide(L)' 'MNVYDRVALTEDVPEHHLKCGQVGTVLEILSSDLFEVAFEVQEQQTICALHASKLALLDDPRQQRRLH' A
#
# COMPACT_ATOMS: atom_id res chain seq x y z
N MET A 1 -2.13 -9.76 0.16
CA MET A 1 -2.59 -8.62 -0.66
C MET A 1 -2.77 -9.15 -2.06
N ASN A 2 -3.76 -8.63 -2.77
CA ASN A 2 -4.09 -8.94 -4.16
C ASN A 2 -4.01 -7.66 -4.99
N VAL A 3 -4.04 -7.80 -6.32
CA VAL A 3 -4.20 -6.65 -7.23
C VAL A 3 -5.52 -5.95 -6.92
N TYR A 4 -5.49 -4.61 -6.94
CA TYR A 4 -6.55 -3.67 -6.55
C TYR A 4 -6.89 -3.60 -5.05
N ASP A 5 -6.15 -4.30 -4.19
CA ASP A 5 -6.24 -4.05 -2.76
C ASP A 5 -5.80 -2.62 -2.43
N ARG A 6 -6.52 -1.97 -1.52
CA ARG A 6 -6.13 -0.68 -0.95
C ARG A 6 -5.19 -0.89 0.21
N VAL A 7 -4.04 -0.22 0.16
CA VAL A 7 -2.99 -0.30 1.18
C VAL A 7 -2.62 1.08 1.69
N ALA A 8 -2.16 1.17 2.93
CA ALA A 8 -1.55 2.38 3.48
C ALA A 8 -0.07 2.15 3.80
N LEU A 9 0.73 3.19 3.63
CA LEU A 9 2.12 3.16 4.09
C LEU A 9 2.20 3.09 5.62
N THR A 10 3.07 2.24 6.14
CA THR A 10 3.34 2.12 7.58
C THR A 10 4.48 3.00 8.06
N GLU A 11 5.28 3.53 7.14
CA GLU A 11 6.40 4.44 7.40
C GLU A 11 6.60 5.41 6.22
N ASP A 12 7.39 6.46 6.43
CA ASP A 12 7.75 7.39 5.36
C ASP A 12 8.62 6.68 4.31
N VAL A 13 8.42 7.04 3.03
CA VAL A 13 9.28 6.60 1.91
C VAL A 13 9.79 7.86 1.19
N PRO A 14 10.86 8.48 1.72
CA PRO A 14 11.33 9.79 1.27
C PRO A 14 11.75 9.81 -0.21
N GLU A 15 12.26 8.70 -0.73
CA GLU A 15 12.73 8.56 -2.12
C GLU A 15 11.61 8.82 -3.13
N HIS A 16 10.36 8.59 -2.72
CA HIS A 16 9.16 8.77 -3.52
C HIS A 16 8.27 9.92 -3.02
N HIS A 17 8.75 10.72 -2.05
CA HIS A 17 7.98 11.78 -1.41
C HIS A 17 6.67 11.29 -0.76
N LEU A 18 6.64 10.02 -0.34
CA LEU A 18 5.45 9.43 0.27
C LEU A 18 5.54 9.47 1.80
N LYS A 19 4.39 9.65 2.44
CA LYS A 19 4.27 9.75 3.90
C LYS A 19 3.55 8.56 4.52
N CYS A 20 3.92 8.22 5.75
CA CYS A 20 3.21 7.24 6.56
C CYS A 20 1.70 7.57 6.60
N GLY A 21 0.87 6.53 6.47
CA GLY A 21 -0.60 6.62 6.41
C GLY A 21 -1.15 6.95 5.02
N GLN A 22 -0.32 7.31 4.05
CA GLN A 22 -0.78 7.59 2.69
C GLN A 22 -1.29 6.31 2.01
N VAL A 23 -2.45 6.44 1.37
CA VAL A 23 -3.19 5.32 0.78
C VAL A 23 -2.82 5.16 -0.69
N GLY A 24 -2.59 3.91 -1.10
CA GLY A 24 -2.36 3.51 -2.47
C GLY A 24 -3.15 2.27 -2.85
N THR A 25 -3.05 1.90 -4.12
CA THR A 25 -3.70 0.74 -4.71
C THR A 25 -2.65 -0.19 -5.30
N VAL A 26 -2.70 -1.48 -4.95
CA VAL A 26 -1.80 -2.49 -5.55
C VAL A 26 -2.13 -2.64 -7.03
N LEU A 27 -1.16 -2.43 -7.90
CA LEU A 27 -1.29 -2.63 -9.35
C LEU A 27 -0.81 -4.01 -9.78
N GLU A 28 0.32 -4.47 -9.21
CA GLU A 28 0.94 -5.74 -9.56
C GLU A 28 1.61 -6.41 -8.36
N ILE A 29 1.67 -7.74 -8.38
CA ILE A 29 2.39 -8.56 -7.41
C ILE A 29 3.69 -9.00 -8.06
N LEU A 30 4.82 -8.39 -7.67
CA LEU A 30 6.13 -8.67 -8.26
C LEU A 30 6.79 -9.90 -7.62
N SER A 31 6.51 -10.15 -6.35
CA SER A 31 6.89 -11.36 -5.60
C SER A 31 5.89 -11.61 -4.46
N SER A 32 6.14 -12.63 -3.63
CA SER A 32 5.35 -12.89 -2.42
C SER A 32 5.31 -11.74 -1.42
N ASP A 33 6.31 -10.85 -1.45
CA ASP A 33 6.53 -9.79 -0.45
C ASP A 33 6.86 -8.43 -1.08
N LEU A 34 6.79 -8.30 -2.41
CA LEU A 34 7.05 -7.07 -3.15
C LEU A 34 5.88 -6.77 -4.09
N PHE A 35 5.37 -5.55 -4.00
CA PHE A 35 4.16 -5.11 -4.69
C PHE A 35 4.42 -3.80 -5.41
N GLU A 36 3.93 -3.68 -6.63
CA GLU A 36 3.86 -2.38 -7.29
C GLU A 36 2.57 -1.68 -6.85
N VAL A 37 2.70 -0.45 -6.34
CA VAL A 37 1.60 0.30 -5.75
C VAL A 37 1.54 1.68 -6.37
N ALA A 38 0.34 2.09 -6.76
CA ALA A 38 0.05 3.46 -7.18
C ALA A 38 -0.46 4.29 -6.01
N PHE A 39 0.19 5.43 -5.77
CA PHE A 39 -0.21 6.44 -4.82
C PHE A 39 -0.57 7.73 -5.55
N GLU A 40 -1.58 8.42 -5.04
CA GLU A 40 -1.90 9.79 -5.45
C GLU A 40 -1.14 10.77 -4.54
N VAL A 41 -0.32 11.64 -5.12
CA VAL A 41 0.50 12.64 -4.43
C VAL A 41 0.30 13.97 -5.11
N GLN A 42 -0.33 14.96 -4.45
CA GLN A 42 -0.42 16.34 -4.95
C GLN A 42 -0.72 16.44 -6.47
N GLU A 43 -1.82 15.81 -6.91
CA GLU A 43 -2.28 15.77 -8.32
C GLU A 43 -1.42 14.94 -9.30
N GLN A 44 -0.36 14.30 -8.81
CA GLN A 44 0.53 13.43 -9.57
C GLN A 44 0.39 11.99 -9.09
N GLN A 45 0.54 11.05 -10.02
CA GLN A 45 0.57 9.63 -9.70
C GLN A 45 2.02 9.18 -9.47
N THR A 46 2.28 8.59 -8.31
CA THR A 46 3.55 7.94 -8.00
C THR A 46 3.34 6.43 -8.01
N ILE A 47 4.08 5.71 -8.84
CA ILE A 47 4.06 4.25 -8.88
C ILE A 47 5.43 3.76 -8.41
N CYS A 48 5.45 2.88 -7.42
CA CYS A 48 6.70 2.33 -6.90
C CYS A 48 6.52 0.90 -6.36
N ALA A 49 7.63 0.15 -6.37
CA ALA A 49 7.70 -1.18 -5.79
C ALA A 49 8.03 -1.10 -4.30
N LEU A 50 7.18 -1.66 -3.46
CA LEU A 50 7.32 -1.63 -2.00
C LEU A 50 7.18 -3.02 -1.39
N HIS A 51 7.99 -3.28 -0.37
CA HIS A 51 7.88 -4.51 0.40
C HIS A 51 6.60 -4.51 1.26
N ALA A 52 6.03 -5.70 1.48
CA ALA A 52 4.86 -5.93 2.32
C ALA A 52 4.99 -5.29 3.72
N SER A 53 6.20 -5.25 4.29
CA SER A 53 6.48 -4.65 5.60
C SER A 53 6.15 -3.15 5.66
N LYS A 54 6.17 -2.45 4.52
CA LYS A 54 5.84 -1.04 4.39
C LYS A 54 4.34 -0.79 4.17
N LEU A 55 3.54 -1.84 4.03
CA LEU A 55 2.15 -1.76 3.57
C LEU A 55 1.18 -2.39 4.58
N ALA A 56 0.13 -1.66 4.93
CA ALA A 56 -1.00 -2.17 5.70
C ALA A 56 -2.24 -2.28 4.81
N LEU A 57 -2.87 -3.45 4.77
CA LEU A 57 -4.13 -3.66 4.04
C LEU A 57 -5.29 -2.96 4.77
N LEU A 58 -6.01 -2.06 4.08
CA LEU A 58 -7.07 -1.25 4.69
C LEU A 58 -8.40 -1.99 4.80
N ASP A 59 -8.75 -2.76 3.77
CA ASP A 59 -10.00 -3.52 3.72
C ASP A 59 -9.75 -5.01 4.06
N ASP A 60 -8.90 -5.31 5.05
CA ASP A 60 -8.64 -6.71 5.42
C ASP A 60 -9.90 -7.30 6.11
N PRO A 61 -10.66 -8.21 5.45
CA PRO A 61 -11.85 -8.81 6.05
C PRO A 61 -11.52 -9.66 7.29
N ARG A 62 -10.24 -10.01 7.50
CA ARG A 62 -9.76 -10.74 8.70
C ARG A 62 -9.62 -9.82 9.92
N GLN A 63 -9.44 -8.51 9.73
CA GLN A 63 -9.44 -7.53 10.82
C GLN A 63 -10.86 -7.27 11.32
N GLN A 64 -11.86 -7.27 10.42
CA GLN A 64 -13.27 -7.03 10.77
C GLN A 64 -13.89 -8.13 11.64
N ARG A 65 -13.37 -9.37 11.59
CA ARG A 65 -13.83 -10.50 12.44
C ARG A 65 -13.37 -10.44 13.90
N ARG A 66 -12.53 -9.48 14.30
CA ARG A 66 -12.04 -9.36 15.70
C ARG A 66 -12.85 -8.38 16.58
N LEU A 67 -13.92 -7.79 16.07
CA LEU A 67 -14.72 -6.77 16.78
C LEU A 67 -16.08 -7.27 17.33
N HIS A 68 -16.27 -8.58 17.48
CA HIS A 68 -17.50 -9.16 18.03
C HIS A 68 -17.22 -10.21 19.10
#